data_AF-A0A3M1IUQ2-F1
#
_entry.id   AF-A0A3M1IUQ2-F1
#
_cell.length_a   1.000
_cell.length_b   1.000
_cell.length_c   1.000
_cell.angle_alpha   90.00
_cell.angle_beta   90.00
_cell.angle_gamma   90.00
#
_symmetry.space_group_name_H-M   'P 1'
#
loop_
_entity.id
_entity.type
_entity.pdbx_description
1 polymer ?
#
loop_
_entity_poly.entity_id
_entity_poly.type
_entity_poly.pdbx_seq_one_letter_code
_entity_poly.pdbx_strand_id
1 'polypeptide(L)'
;MHVTKILKSFGFAVVLPALLALSFSAIALAAGPDLQGATCDCSADTLDCRNFGSAREAQACFDACLASAGFDVHDLDVDGDGLACETTAYTSGTSPTPAAAPQSAPTLPEAVPGANNKIFNGNFEFGFYQVPQLGFEAVDVGNVPNYWGWYKSNTHGKVTIENNQRFGLVCKDDAGMAETINNPPDDPNSPFGPVPDVVYQRPNNALSLHMQSTDEPDMRLGVYQTVAVVPGLDYRFSMSGTIQVQSGGGTLQPDDAEAPIEAQNHTIEVSFDQNGGNDWKAIPLEKRQVVEFKEEKLEFKISEDNEDIATVQDFETVVHAESDRMTIFITGWRKWANWRTAIFTIDCVSLEP
;
A
#
# COMPACT_ATOMS: atom_id res chain seq x y z
N MET A 1 -44.34 34.31 66.34
CA MET A 1 -45.44 33.60 65.65
C MET A 1 -44.96 32.21 65.30
N HIS A 2 -45.61 31.20 65.88
CA HIS A 2 -45.54 29.79 65.46
C HIS A 2 -46.02 29.63 64.01
N VAL A 3 -45.45 28.68 63.26
CA VAL A 3 -46.11 27.59 62.48
C VAL A 3 -44.97 26.67 61.99
N THR A 4 -44.66 25.53 62.61
CA THR A 4 -45.24 24.16 62.47
C THR A 4 -44.88 23.40 61.17
N LYS A 5 -44.06 22.36 61.38
CA LYS A 5 -43.84 21.10 60.63
C LYS A 5 -44.81 20.75 59.48
N ILE A 6 -44.26 20.26 58.37
CA ILE A 6 -44.74 19.03 57.68
C ILE A 6 -43.52 18.24 57.15
N LEU A 7 -43.25 17.08 57.76
CA LEU A 7 -42.46 16.00 57.16
C LEU A 7 -43.37 15.23 56.19
N LYS A 8 -42.88 14.92 54.99
CA LYS A 8 -43.36 13.77 54.21
C LYS A 8 -42.17 12.91 53.79
N SER A 9 -42.17 11.72 54.36
CA SER A 9 -41.37 10.55 54.02
C SER A 9 -41.68 10.11 52.58
N PHE A 10 -40.63 9.92 51.78
CA PHE A 10 -40.68 9.11 50.56
C PHE A 10 -39.73 7.94 50.75
N GLY A 11 -40.30 6.74 50.85
CA GLY A 11 -39.54 5.48 50.84
C GLY A 11 -39.11 5.17 49.41
N PHE A 12 -37.81 5.16 49.17
CA PHE A 12 -37.23 4.58 47.96
C PHE A 12 -37.01 3.09 48.20
N ALA A 13 -37.74 2.26 47.44
CA ALA A 13 -37.46 0.85 47.30
C ALA A 13 -36.19 0.69 46.44
N VAL A 14 -35.13 0.13 47.03
CA VAL A 14 -33.92 -0.25 46.33
C VAL A 14 -34.20 -1.59 45.63
N VAL A 15 -34.27 -1.57 44.31
CA VAL A 15 -34.31 -2.79 43.47
C VAL A 15 -32.86 -3.11 43.11
N LEU A 16 -32.33 -4.22 43.65
CA LEU A 16 -31.05 -4.80 43.21
C LEU A 16 -31.21 -5.37 41.80
N PRO A 17 -30.30 -5.09 40.84
CA PRO A 17 -30.21 -5.87 39.62
C PRO A 17 -29.46 -7.17 39.89
N ALA A 18 -30.00 -8.26 39.35
CA ALA A 18 -29.40 -9.59 39.37
C ALA A 18 -28.05 -9.60 38.63
N LEU A 19 -27.01 -10.12 39.29
CA LEU A 19 -25.74 -10.46 38.67
C LEU A 19 -25.96 -11.59 37.65
N LEU A 20 -25.78 -11.30 36.36
CA LEU A 20 -25.51 -12.32 35.35
C LEU A 20 -24.03 -12.74 35.49
N ALA A 21 -23.81 -13.99 35.88
CA ALA A 21 -22.50 -14.63 35.80
C ALA A 21 -22.20 -14.96 34.32
N LEU A 22 -21.32 -14.18 33.69
CA LEU A 22 -20.72 -14.52 32.40
C LEU A 22 -19.59 -15.53 32.64
N SER A 23 -19.79 -16.75 32.19
CA SER A 23 -18.76 -17.78 32.13
C SER A 23 -17.76 -17.42 31.02
N PHE A 24 -16.54 -17.07 31.39
CA PHE A 24 -15.42 -16.96 30.45
C PHE A 24 -14.92 -18.36 30.09
N SER A 25 -15.17 -18.78 28.86
CA SER A 25 -14.47 -19.92 28.25
C SER A 25 -13.05 -19.47 27.93
N ALA A 26 -12.05 -20.09 28.56
CA ALA A 26 -10.65 -19.91 28.23
C ALA A 26 -10.39 -20.48 26.83
N ILE A 27 -10.14 -19.61 25.86
CA ILE A 27 -9.63 -20.00 24.54
C ILE A 27 -8.12 -20.20 24.72
N ALA A 28 -7.66 -21.45 24.62
CA ALA A 28 -6.25 -21.77 24.56
C ALA A 28 -5.69 -21.26 23.22
N LEU A 29 -4.85 -20.21 23.27
CA LEU A 29 -4.02 -19.81 22.14
C LEU A 29 -3.00 -20.93 21.90
N ALA A 30 -3.04 -21.51 20.69
CA ALA A 30 -1.98 -22.39 20.22
C ALA A 30 -0.71 -21.55 20.00
N ALA A 31 0.37 -21.93 20.68
CA ALA A 31 1.70 -21.38 20.44
C ALA A 31 2.10 -21.63 18.97
N GLY A 32 2.53 -20.56 18.29
CA GLY A 32 3.11 -20.65 16.95
C GLY A 32 4.42 -21.46 16.94
N PRO A 33 4.92 -21.84 15.76
CA PRO A 33 6.13 -22.65 15.62
C PRO A 33 7.31 -22.01 16.35
N ASP A 34 7.96 -22.79 17.23
CA ASP A 34 9.17 -22.44 17.97
C ASP A 34 10.23 -21.88 17.00
N LEU A 35 10.53 -20.58 17.16
CA LEU A 35 11.75 -19.98 16.65
C LEU A 35 12.92 -20.67 17.39
N GLN A 36 13.58 -21.63 16.74
CA GLN A 36 14.81 -22.27 17.24
C GLN A 36 16.03 -21.34 17.12
N GLY A 37 15.83 -20.04 17.39
CA GLY A 37 16.88 -19.03 17.58
C GLY A 37 17.27 -18.97 19.05
N ALA A 38 18.49 -18.51 19.34
CA ALA A 38 19.06 -18.46 20.68
C ALA A 38 18.07 -17.95 21.74
N THR A 39 17.92 -18.69 22.83
CA THR A 39 17.15 -18.23 24.00
C THR A 39 17.77 -16.93 24.51
N CYS A 40 17.01 -15.84 24.50
CA CYS A 40 17.44 -14.52 24.97
C CYS A 40 17.61 -14.51 26.49
N ASP A 41 18.86 -14.57 26.95
CA ASP A 41 19.20 -14.49 28.37
C ASP A 41 19.44 -13.03 28.78
N CYS A 42 18.39 -12.35 29.23
CA CYS A 42 18.43 -10.95 29.66
C CYS A 42 19.08 -10.74 31.05
N SER A 43 19.75 -11.75 31.62
CA SER A 43 20.39 -11.62 32.95
C SER A 43 21.78 -10.98 32.90
N ALA A 44 22.41 -10.93 31.73
CA ALA A 44 23.72 -10.32 31.51
C ALA A 44 23.91 -9.93 30.03
N ASP A 45 24.82 -9.01 29.77
CA ASP A 45 25.24 -8.63 28.41
C ASP A 45 26.11 -9.73 27.78
N THR A 46 25.48 -10.73 27.15
CA THR A 46 26.15 -11.89 26.53
C THR A 46 25.84 -12.13 25.06
N LEU A 47 24.97 -11.31 24.46
CA LEU A 47 24.54 -11.44 23.07
C LEU A 47 24.88 -10.14 22.33
N ASP A 48 25.30 -10.25 21.08
CA ASP A 48 25.47 -9.14 20.15
C ASP A 48 24.76 -9.45 18.82
N CYS A 49 24.76 -8.50 17.88
CA CYS A 49 24.09 -8.67 16.57
C CYS A 49 24.57 -9.88 15.75
N ARG A 50 25.73 -10.48 16.06
CA ARG A 50 26.26 -11.66 15.35
C ARG A 50 25.71 -12.96 15.90
N ASN A 51 25.04 -12.94 17.05
CA ASN A 51 24.39 -14.10 17.64
C ASN A 51 23.06 -14.44 16.96
N PHE A 52 22.52 -13.54 16.13
CA PHE A 52 21.22 -13.68 15.49
C PHE A 52 21.36 -13.99 14.00
N GLY A 53 20.48 -14.83 13.47
CA GLY A 53 20.44 -15.17 12.05
C GLY A 53 19.78 -14.09 11.19
N SER A 54 19.03 -13.16 11.82
CA SER A 54 18.39 -12.03 11.15
C SER A 54 18.14 -10.87 12.12
N ALA A 55 17.98 -9.65 11.58
CA ALA A 55 17.58 -8.47 12.35
C ALA A 55 16.24 -8.68 13.09
N ARG A 56 15.31 -9.45 12.50
CA ARG A 56 14.04 -9.82 13.15
C ARG A 56 14.25 -10.64 14.43
N GLU A 57 15.20 -11.58 14.43
CA GLU A 57 15.52 -12.36 15.63
C GLU A 57 16.17 -11.49 16.71
N ALA A 58 17.06 -10.57 16.32
CA ALA A 58 17.66 -9.60 17.22
C ALA A 58 16.60 -8.66 17.83
N GLN A 59 15.67 -8.16 17.02
CA GLN A 59 14.54 -7.32 17.47
C GLN A 59 13.68 -8.05 18.49
N ALA A 60 13.34 -9.31 18.24
CA ALA A 60 12.56 -10.11 19.19
C ALA A 60 13.28 -10.26 20.54
N CYS A 61 14.61 -10.35 20.52
CA CYS A 61 15.44 -10.40 21.72
C CYS A 61 15.46 -9.09 22.49
N PHE A 62 15.68 -7.99 21.75
CA PHE A 62 15.64 -6.63 22.26
C PHE A 62 14.29 -6.35 22.95
N ASP A 63 13.17 -6.62 22.28
CA ASP A 63 11.83 -6.42 22.82
C ASP A 63 11.59 -7.23 24.11
N ALA A 64 12.07 -8.49 24.15
CA ALA A 64 11.94 -9.36 25.32
C ALA A 64 12.78 -8.87 26.52
N CYS A 65 14.00 -8.40 26.29
CA CYS A 65 14.85 -7.85 27.34
C CYS A 65 14.38 -6.47 27.81
N LEU A 66 13.90 -5.63 26.89
CA LEU A 66 13.29 -4.35 27.23
C LEU A 66 12.04 -4.54 28.11
N ALA A 67 11.20 -5.54 27.80
CA ALA A 67 10.01 -5.86 28.60
C ALA A 67 10.31 -6.42 30.00
N SER A 68 11.41 -7.16 30.16
CA SER A 68 11.75 -7.85 31.41
C SER A 68 12.70 -7.06 32.32
N ALA A 69 13.75 -6.47 31.75
CA ALA A 69 14.78 -5.71 32.46
C ALA A 69 14.53 -4.19 32.42
N GLY A 70 13.73 -3.69 31.47
CA GLY A 70 13.43 -2.26 31.33
C GLY A 70 14.48 -1.46 30.56
N PHE A 71 15.47 -2.11 29.97
CA PHE A 71 16.51 -1.51 29.13
C PHE A 71 17.08 -2.55 28.17
N ASP A 72 17.82 -2.10 27.16
CA ASP A 72 18.57 -2.97 26.25
C ASP A 72 19.77 -3.59 26.96
N VAL A 73 19.62 -4.82 27.45
CA VAL A 73 20.64 -5.54 28.21
C VAL A 73 21.88 -5.86 27.35
N HIS A 74 21.68 -6.00 26.04
CA HIS A 74 22.65 -6.53 25.09
C HIS A 74 23.21 -5.47 24.13
N ASP A 75 22.78 -4.21 24.27
CA ASP A 75 23.20 -3.10 23.40
C ASP A 75 22.96 -3.43 21.90
N LEU A 76 21.81 -4.04 21.59
CA LEU A 76 21.40 -4.39 20.23
C LEU A 76 20.88 -3.18 19.44
N ASP A 77 20.36 -2.16 20.13
CA ASP A 77 19.88 -0.87 19.63
C ASP A 77 20.84 0.24 20.08
N VAL A 78 21.98 0.33 19.40
CA VAL A 78 23.12 1.17 19.79
C VAL A 78 22.81 2.67 19.73
N ASP A 79 21.93 3.08 18.81
CA ASP A 79 21.53 4.48 18.64
C ASP A 79 20.20 4.83 19.33
N GLY A 80 19.48 3.84 19.86
CA GLY A 80 18.34 4.02 20.74
C GLY A 80 17.08 4.45 20.01
N ASP A 81 16.94 4.06 18.75
CA ASP A 81 15.81 4.42 17.90
C ASP A 81 14.67 3.39 17.96
N GLY A 82 14.91 2.27 18.65
CA GLY A 82 14.00 1.15 18.84
C GLY A 82 14.18 0.01 17.85
N LEU A 83 15.14 0.09 16.93
CA LEU A 83 15.44 -0.92 15.91
C LEU A 83 16.77 -1.62 16.21
N ALA A 84 16.68 -2.89 16.60
CA ALA A 84 17.86 -3.68 16.93
C ALA A 84 18.62 -4.15 15.67
N CYS A 85 19.95 -3.98 15.66
CA CYS A 85 20.87 -4.54 14.68
C CYS A 85 20.59 -4.16 13.21
N GLU A 86 20.02 -2.97 13.01
CA GLU A 86 19.62 -2.40 11.73
C GLU A 86 20.78 -2.18 10.73
N THR A 87 21.99 -1.90 11.22
CA THR A 87 23.09 -1.40 10.38
C THR A 87 23.96 -2.47 9.73
N THR A 88 23.69 -3.76 9.93
CA THR A 88 24.67 -4.78 9.56
C THR A 88 24.11 -5.91 8.72
N ALA A 89 24.46 -5.87 7.43
CA ALA A 89 24.93 -7.05 6.72
C ALA A 89 26.17 -7.63 7.45
N TYR A 90 26.01 -8.15 8.66
CA TYR A 90 27.01 -9.03 9.27
C TYR A 90 26.92 -10.33 8.48
N THR A 91 27.72 -10.37 7.42
CA THR A 91 28.04 -11.59 6.68
C THR A 91 28.39 -12.65 7.71
N SER A 92 27.47 -13.60 7.89
CA SER A 92 27.59 -14.69 8.84
C SER A 92 28.97 -15.31 8.63
N GLY A 93 29.80 -15.25 9.67
CA GLY A 93 31.15 -15.81 9.68
C GLY A 93 31.07 -17.32 9.53
N THR A 94 30.92 -17.77 8.29
CA THR A 94 30.95 -19.18 7.92
C THR A 94 32.40 -19.62 8.03
N SER A 95 32.66 -20.53 8.97
CA SER A 95 33.84 -21.39 8.97
C SER A 95 34.09 -21.94 7.55
N PRO A 96 35.34 -21.94 7.04
CA PRO A 96 35.60 -22.04 5.60
C PRO A 96 35.16 -23.39 5.03
N THR A 97 34.04 -23.37 4.31
CA THR A 97 33.68 -24.40 3.33
C THR A 97 34.08 -23.86 1.95
N PRO A 98 34.75 -24.64 1.08
CA PRO A 98 35.33 -24.14 -0.17
C PRO A 98 34.29 -23.46 -1.07
N ALA A 99 34.62 -22.23 -1.51
CA ALA A 99 33.77 -21.36 -2.30
C ALA A 99 33.31 -22.03 -3.61
N ALA A 100 31.99 -22.19 -3.75
CA ALA A 100 31.37 -22.37 -5.06
C ALA A 100 31.45 -21.05 -5.83
N ALA A 101 31.72 -21.16 -7.14
CA ALA A 101 31.85 -20.02 -8.05
C ALA A 101 30.59 -19.12 -8.00
N PRO A 102 30.76 -17.80 -8.22
CA PRO A 102 29.65 -16.85 -8.18
C PRO A 102 28.59 -17.25 -9.20
N GLN A 103 27.42 -17.66 -8.72
CA GLN A 103 26.23 -17.76 -9.55
C GLN A 103 25.81 -16.34 -9.93
N SER A 104 25.78 -16.06 -11.22
CA SER A 104 25.17 -14.88 -11.80
C SER A 104 23.75 -14.72 -11.27
N ALA A 105 23.35 -13.49 -10.95
CA ALA A 105 21.97 -13.16 -10.62
C ALA A 105 21.02 -13.81 -11.62
N PRO A 106 19.93 -14.46 -11.18
CA PRO A 106 19.00 -15.11 -12.09
C PRO A 106 18.47 -14.05 -13.07
N THR A 107 18.77 -14.23 -14.34
CA THR A 107 18.17 -13.44 -15.42
C THR A 107 16.67 -13.70 -15.37
N LEU A 108 15.87 -12.65 -15.07
CA LEU A 108 14.42 -12.76 -15.10
C LEU A 108 13.97 -13.29 -16.48
N PRO A 109 13.01 -14.23 -16.54
CA PRO A 109 12.49 -14.72 -17.81
C PRO A 109 11.82 -13.58 -18.60
N GLU A 110 12.17 -13.51 -19.88
CA GLU A 110 11.64 -12.53 -20.82
C GLU A 110 10.11 -12.70 -20.96
N ALA A 111 9.37 -11.64 -20.63
CA ALA A 111 7.92 -11.56 -20.71
C ALA A 111 7.39 -11.91 -22.11
N VAL A 112 6.44 -12.84 -22.22
CA VAL A 112 5.71 -13.08 -23.47
C VAL A 112 4.57 -12.05 -23.60
N PRO A 113 4.59 -11.13 -24.58
CA PRO A 113 3.56 -10.10 -24.70
C PRO A 113 2.18 -10.68 -25.04
N GLY A 114 1.14 -10.25 -24.32
CA GLY A 114 -0.25 -10.24 -24.82
C GLY A 114 -1.18 -11.41 -24.48
N ALA A 115 -0.77 -12.44 -23.74
CA ALA A 115 -1.67 -13.58 -23.43
C ALA A 115 -1.83 -13.93 -21.94
N ASN A 116 -1.06 -13.32 -21.03
CA ASN A 116 -1.01 -13.77 -19.63
C ASN A 116 -1.13 -12.66 -18.56
N ASN A 117 -1.35 -11.39 -18.94
CA ASN A 117 -1.59 -10.35 -17.94
C ASN A 117 -2.91 -10.66 -17.21
N LYS A 118 -2.81 -10.88 -15.90
CA LYS A 118 -3.96 -11.17 -15.03
C LYS A 118 -4.73 -9.91 -14.64
N ILE A 119 -4.17 -8.74 -14.90
CA ILE A 119 -4.74 -7.43 -14.62
C ILE A 119 -5.12 -6.76 -15.95
N PHE A 120 -6.25 -6.06 -15.98
CA PHE A 120 -6.66 -5.27 -17.14
C PHE A 120 -6.36 -3.80 -16.88
N ASN A 121 -5.36 -3.25 -17.58
CA ASN A 121 -4.92 -1.86 -17.40
C ASN A 121 -5.98 -0.83 -17.85
N GLY A 122 -6.78 -1.17 -18.86
CA GLY A 122 -7.69 -0.22 -19.53
C GLY A 122 -8.99 0.13 -18.82
N ASN A 123 -9.27 -0.41 -17.63
CA ASN A 123 -10.45 -0.02 -16.86
C ASN A 123 -10.29 -0.26 -15.36
N PHE A 124 -9.67 0.68 -14.65
CA PHE A 124 -9.87 0.79 -13.20
C PHE A 124 -11.37 0.85 -12.78
N GLU A 125 -12.30 0.96 -13.76
CA GLU A 125 -13.76 0.82 -13.66
C GLU A 125 -14.27 -0.64 -13.50
N PHE A 126 -13.50 -1.68 -13.82
CA PHE A 126 -13.92 -3.08 -13.68
C PHE A 126 -12.96 -3.89 -12.79
N GLY A 127 -13.41 -4.19 -11.58
CA GLY A 127 -12.75 -5.15 -10.69
C GLY A 127 -11.73 -4.55 -9.72
N PHE A 128 -11.41 -3.26 -9.84
CA PHE A 128 -10.77 -2.51 -8.78
C PHE A 128 -11.83 -1.94 -7.83
N TYR A 129 -11.74 -2.32 -6.57
CA TYR A 129 -12.57 -1.82 -5.51
C TYR A 129 -11.80 -0.75 -4.74
N GLN A 130 -12.51 0.27 -4.27
CA GLN A 130 -11.91 1.30 -3.42
C GLN A 130 -11.51 0.69 -2.09
N VAL A 131 -10.31 1.03 -1.62
CA VAL A 131 -9.82 0.64 -0.30
C VAL A 131 -10.43 1.58 0.74
N PRO A 132 -11.29 1.10 1.66
CA PRO A 132 -11.83 1.94 2.71
C PRO A 132 -10.78 2.13 3.81
N GLN A 133 -10.54 3.37 4.25
CA GLN A 133 -10.11 3.60 5.63
C GLN A 133 -10.36 5.00 6.19
N LEU A 134 -10.70 4.96 7.49
CA LEU A 134 -11.18 6.02 8.41
C LEU A 134 -12.69 6.27 8.38
N GLY A 135 -13.49 5.26 8.72
CA GLY A 135 -14.95 5.43 8.86
C GLY A 135 -15.67 5.74 7.54
N PHE A 136 -14.96 5.64 6.42
CA PHE A 136 -15.50 5.73 5.08
C PHE A 136 -15.95 4.35 4.65
N GLU A 137 -17.20 4.02 4.96
CA GLU A 137 -17.97 3.28 3.96
C GLU A 137 -18.24 4.28 2.85
N ALA A 138 -17.36 4.34 1.83
CA ALA A 138 -17.92 4.68 0.52
C ALA A 138 -19.07 3.69 0.32
N VAL A 139 -20.26 4.19 -0.01
CA VAL A 139 -21.40 3.33 -0.37
C VAL A 139 -20.82 2.24 -1.25
N ASP A 140 -21.02 0.99 -0.87
CA ASP A 140 -20.52 -0.20 -1.55
C ASP A 140 -20.99 -0.20 -3.02
N VAL A 141 -20.35 0.60 -3.87
CA VAL A 141 -20.74 0.82 -5.27
C VAL A 141 -19.96 -0.09 -6.21
N GLY A 142 -19.10 -0.95 -5.67
CA GLY A 142 -18.43 -2.04 -6.39
C GLY A 142 -17.45 -1.62 -7.48
N ASN A 143 -17.44 -0.35 -7.91
CA ASN A 143 -16.67 0.16 -9.06
C ASN A 143 -16.12 1.57 -8.77
N VAL A 144 -14.93 1.87 -9.29
CA VAL A 144 -14.40 3.24 -9.35
C VAL A 144 -15.32 4.08 -10.26
N PRO A 145 -15.89 5.20 -9.79
CA PRO A 145 -16.77 6.02 -10.62
C PRO A 145 -16.00 6.68 -11.78
N ASN A 146 -16.59 6.68 -12.98
CA ASN A 146 -16.07 7.37 -14.16
C ASN A 146 -16.20 8.90 -14.09
N TYR A 147 -16.62 9.45 -12.96
CA TYR A 147 -16.89 10.87 -12.77
C TYR A 147 -16.27 11.38 -11.47
N TRP A 148 -15.86 12.66 -11.47
CA TRP A 148 -15.26 13.36 -10.33
C TRP A 148 -16.24 13.41 -9.14
N GLY A 149 -16.18 12.39 -8.29
CA GLY A 149 -16.90 12.34 -7.02
C GLY A 149 -15.95 12.70 -5.88
N TRP A 150 -15.97 13.96 -5.44
CA TRP A 150 -15.23 14.34 -4.24
C TRP A 150 -15.94 13.81 -3.00
N TYR A 151 -15.25 12.96 -2.24
CA TYR A 151 -15.68 12.60 -0.90
C TYR A 151 -15.04 13.58 0.07
N LYS A 152 -15.88 14.46 0.64
CA LYS A 152 -15.46 15.39 1.69
C LYS A 152 -15.88 14.84 3.05
N SER A 153 -14.91 14.47 3.86
CA SER A 153 -15.12 14.33 5.30
C SER A 153 -14.85 15.66 5.99
N ASN A 154 -15.61 15.92 7.06
CA ASN A 154 -15.30 17.04 7.95
C ASN A 154 -14.03 16.78 8.78
N THR A 155 -13.64 15.51 8.96
CA THR A 155 -12.44 15.11 9.73
C THR A 155 -11.25 14.84 8.82
N HIS A 156 -11.42 14.13 7.71
CA HIS A 156 -10.29 13.62 6.93
C HIS A 156 -10.09 14.34 5.57
N GLY A 157 -10.61 15.56 5.44
CA GLY A 157 -10.48 16.39 4.24
C GLY A 157 -11.21 15.86 3.01
N LYS A 158 -10.63 16.08 1.83
CA LYS A 158 -11.21 15.75 0.53
C LYS A 158 -10.37 14.68 -0.16
N VAL A 159 -11.01 13.56 -0.52
CA VAL A 159 -10.37 12.49 -1.29
C VAL A 159 -11.19 12.16 -2.53
N THR A 160 -10.51 11.76 -3.60
CA THR A 160 -11.13 11.28 -4.85
C THR A 160 -10.29 10.16 -5.43
N ILE A 161 -10.97 9.15 -5.97
CA ILE A 161 -10.38 8.12 -6.82
C ILE A 161 -11.11 8.23 -8.16
N GLU A 162 -10.36 8.38 -9.25
CA GLU A 162 -10.96 8.56 -10.56
C GLU A 162 -10.17 7.90 -11.68
N ASN A 163 -10.88 7.63 -12.77
CA ASN A 163 -10.29 7.26 -14.04
C ASN A 163 -9.81 8.53 -14.76
N ASN A 164 -8.49 8.69 -14.89
CA ASN A 164 -7.84 9.79 -15.56
C ASN A 164 -7.54 9.45 -17.03
N GLN A 165 -8.49 9.83 -17.88
CA GLN A 165 -8.41 9.64 -19.33
C GLN A 165 -7.37 10.54 -20.03
N ARG A 166 -6.79 11.51 -19.32
CA ARG A 166 -5.82 12.47 -19.88
C ARG A 166 -4.37 12.07 -19.66
N PHE A 167 -4.12 11.21 -18.67
CA PHE A 167 -2.78 10.76 -18.32
C PHE A 167 -2.47 9.37 -18.85
N GLY A 168 -3.35 8.72 -19.61
CA GLY A 168 -3.08 7.36 -20.04
C GLY A 168 -1.79 7.29 -20.85
N LEU A 169 -0.85 6.51 -20.32
CA LEU A 169 0.40 6.16 -20.95
C LEU A 169 0.10 5.17 -22.08
N VAL A 170 1.06 5.00 -22.99
CA VAL A 170 1.00 3.88 -23.94
C VAL A 170 1.72 2.73 -23.29
N CYS A 171 0.95 1.83 -22.69
CA CYS A 171 1.48 0.69 -21.97
C CYS A 171 1.85 -0.45 -22.94
N LYS A 172 2.73 -1.34 -22.49
CA LYS A 172 3.23 -2.45 -23.31
C LYS A 172 2.09 -3.36 -23.77
N ASP A 173 1.05 -3.52 -22.97
CA ASP A 173 -0.15 -4.30 -23.26
C ASP A 173 -1.13 -3.57 -24.20
N ASP A 174 -1.08 -2.23 -24.29
CA ASP A 174 -1.91 -1.45 -25.23
C ASP A 174 -1.52 -1.63 -26.70
N ALA A 175 -0.31 -2.13 -26.96
CA ALA A 175 0.20 -2.34 -28.32
C ALA A 175 -0.65 -3.37 -29.10
N GLY A 176 -1.28 -4.32 -28.42
CA GLY A 176 -2.13 -5.34 -29.05
C GLY A 176 -3.56 -4.88 -29.37
N MET A 177 -4.08 -3.88 -28.65
CA MET A 177 -5.45 -3.37 -28.89
C MET A 177 -5.54 -2.35 -30.05
N ALA A 178 -4.42 -1.76 -30.44
CA ALA A 178 -4.36 -0.76 -31.50
C ALA A 178 -4.69 -1.31 -32.89
N GLU A 179 -4.29 -2.55 -33.15
CA GLU A 179 -4.33 -3.12 -34.49
C GLU A 179 -5.75 -3.47 -34.93
N THR A 180 -6.67 -3.72 -33.99
CA THR A 180 -8.06 -4.08 -34.31
C THR A 180 -8.93 -2.87 -34.65
N ILE A 181 -8.55 -1.67 -34.23
CA ILE A 181 -9.37 -0.47 -34.40
C ILE A 181 -9.08 0.26 -35.72
N ASN A 182 -7.86 0.15 -36.24
CA ASN A 182 -7.48 0.78 -37.51
C ASN A 182 -7.94 0.00 -38.76
N ASN A 183 -8.47 -1.21 -38.57
CA ASN A 183 -9.17 -1.96 -39.61
C ASN A 183 -10.65 -2.07 -39.18
N PRO A 184 -11.49 -1.03 -39.36
CA PRO A 184 -12.92 -1.25 -39.29
C PRO A 184 -13.22 -2.39 -40.26
N PRO A 185 -13.96 -3.44 -39.86
CA PRO A 185 -14.40 -4.43 -40.82
C PRO A 185 -15.07 -3.64 -41.95
N ASP A 186 -14.67 -3.90 -43.18
CA ASP A 186 -15.44 -3.52 -44.36
C ASP A 186 -16.80 -4.24 -44.24
N ASP A 187 -17.68 -3.76 -43.36
CA ASP A 187 -19.05 -4.20 -43.26
C ASP A 187 -19.85 -3.33 -44.24
N PRO A 188 -20.12 -3.84 -45.45
CA PRO A 188 -20.88 -3.10 -46.45
C PRO A 188 -22.32 -2.81 -46.01
N ASN A 189 -22.78 -3.36 -44.88
CA ASN A 189 -24.12 -3.14 -44.34
C ASN A 189 -24.15 -2.17 -43.15
N SER A 190 -23.02 -1.57 -42.75
CA SER A 190 -23.07 -0.48 -41.77
C SER A 190 -23.85 0.70 -42.39
N PRO A 191 -24.99 1.12 -41.80
CA PRO A 191 -25.77 2.26 -42.30
C PRO A 191 -25.01 3.59 -42.17
N PHE A 192 -23.91 3.58 -41.43
CA PHE A 192 -22.93 4.64 -41.38
C PHE A 192 -21.71 4.14 -42.16
N GLY A 193 -21.53 4.62 -43.40
CA GLY A 193 -20.33 4.31 -44.18
C GLY A 193 -19.04 4.66 -43.42
N PRO A 194 -17.84 4.31 -43.94
CA PRO A 194 -16.59 4.64 -43.29
C PRO A 194 -16.60 6.12 -42.91
N VAL A 195 -16.42 6.42 -41.62
CA VAL A 195 -16.32 7.80 -41.15
C VAL A 195 -14.84 8.17 -41.29
N PRO A 196 -14.43 8.89 -42.35
CA PRO A 196 -13.07 9.40 -42.41
C PRO A 196 -12.84 10.29 -41.17
N ASP A 197 -11.66 10.14 -40.56
CA ASP A 197 -11.14 10.98 -39.47
C ASP A 197 -11.66 10.72 -38.04
N VAL A 198 -12.39 9.64 -37.75
CA VAL A 198 -12.61 9.23 -36.35
C VAL A 198 -11.39 8.46 -35.85
N VAL A 199 -10.44 9.17 -35.27
CA VAL A 199 -9.40 8.56 -34.43
C VAL A 199 -10.09 8.05 -33.17
N TYR A 200 -10.38 6.75 -33.12
CA TYR A 200 -10.72 6.09 -31.88
C TYR A 200 -9.52 6.22 -30.95
N GLN A 201 -9.61 7.18 -30.02
CA GLN A 201 -8.64 7.28 -28.96
C GLN A 201 -8.72 5.98 -28.15
N ARG A 202 -7.60 5.28 -28.02
CA ARG A 202 -7.52 4.13 -27.13
C ARG A 202 -7.95 4.61 -25.74
N PRO A 203 -8.68 3.77 -24.97
CA PRO A 203 -8.99 4.10 -23.59
C PRO A 203 -7.68 4.15 -22.79
N ASN A 204 -7.08 5.33 -22.79
CA ASN A 204 -5.86 5.69 -22.08
C ASN A 204 -6.27 6.07 -20.66
N ASN A 205 -6.65 5.05 -19.89
CA ASN A 205 -7.26 5.18 -18.58
C ASN A 205 -6.21 4.95 -17.49
N ALA A 206 -5.68 6.02 -16.90
CA ALA A 206 -4.85 5.91 -15.71
C ALA A 206 -5.72 5.97 -14.44
N LEU A 207 -5.31 5.33 -13.36
CA LEU A 207 -5.87 5.55 -12.02
C LEU A 207 -5.31 6.84 -11.45
N SER A 208 -6.16 7.71 -10.93
CA SER A 208 -5.70 8.86 -10.14
C SER A 208 -6.30 8.86 -8.75
N LEU A 209 -5.43 9.00 -7.75
CA LEU A 209 -5.75 9.07 -6.33
C LEU A 209 -5.44 10.49 -5.86
N HIS A 210 -6.46 11.23 -5.45
CA HIS A 210 -6.32 12.61 -5.01
C HIS A 210 -6.54 12.70 -3.50
N MET A 211 -5.56 13.26 -2.79
CA MET A 211 -5.64 13.58 -1.38
C MET A 211 -5.52 15.09 -1.20
N GLN A 212 -6.52 15.75 -0.62
CA GLN A 212 -6.56 17.21 -0.48
C GLN A 212 -7.05 17.67 0.90
N SER A 213 -6.49 18.78 1.40
CA SER A 213 -7.05 19.53 2.54
C SER A 213 -7.30 18.66 3.77
N THR A 214 -6.36 17.78 4.09
CA THR A 214 -6.45 16.86 5.21
C THR A 214 -5.22 17.00 6.09
N ASP A 215 -5.42 17.14 7.39
CA ASP A 215 -4.39 17.29 8.41
C ASP A 215 -4.10 15.97 9.14
N GLU A 216 -4.64 14.87 8.64
CA GLU A 216 -4.43 13.54 9.23
C GLU A 216 -3.07 12.94 8.82
N PRO A 217 -2.18 12.63 9.77
CA PRO A 217 -0.99 11.84 9.46
C PRO A 217 -1.39 10.40 9.07
N ASP A 218 -0.46 9.68 8.46
CA ASP A 218 -0.60 8.26 8.11
C ASP A 218 -1.85 7.90 7.26
N MET A 219 -2.27 8.81 6.40
CA MET A 219 -3.47 8.64 5.59
C MET A 219 -3.19 7.76 4.37
N ARG A 220 -4.08 6.81 4.09
CA ARG A 220 -4.00 5.92 2.93
C ARG A 220 -5.26 5.99 2.09
N LEU A 221 -5.08 5.98 0.77
CA LEU A 221 -6.15 5.94 -0.23
C LEU A 221 -5.69 5.01 -1.34
N GLY A 222 -6.51 4.06 -1.75
CA GLY A 222 -6.05 3.08 -2.73
C GLY A 222 -7.17 2.31 -3.39
N VAL A 223 -6.75 1.38 -4.22
CA VAL A 223 -7.61 0.41 -4.89
C VAL A 223 -7.06 -1.00 -4.67
N TYR A 224 -7.92 -1.99 -4.84
CA TYR A 224 -7.49 -3.39 -4.85
C TYR A 224 -8.18 -4.21 -5.91
N GLN A 225 -7.52 -5.26 -6.40
CA GLN A 225 -8.09 -6.24 -7.31
C GLN A 225 -7.70 -7.66 -6.88
N THR A 226 -8.68 -8.55 -6.82
CA THR A 226 -8.44 -9.99 -6.62
C THR A 226 -8.36 -10.68 -7.97
N VAL A 227 -7.27 -11.41 -8.19
CA VAL A 227 -7.01 -12.16 -9.42
C VAL A 227 -6.84 -13.65 -9.14
N ALA A 228 -7.20 -14.48 -10.11
CA ALA A 228 -6.92 -15.92 -10.06
C ALA A 228 -5.48 -16.19 -10.51
N VAL A 229 -4.73 -16.94 -9.70
CA VAL A 229 -3.33 -17.30 -9.92
C VAL A 229 -3.11 -18.80 -9.71
N VAL A 230 -1.93 -19.30 -10.07
CA VAL A 230 -1.58 -20.71 -9.89
C VAL A 230 -0.64 -20.82 -8.68
N PRO A 231 -0.99 -21.59 -7.63
CA PRO A 231 -0.12 -21.76 -6.47
C PRO A 231 1.26 -22.29 -6.87
N GLY A 232 2.31 -21.73 -6.29
CA GLY A 232 3.70 -22.09 -6.51
C GLY A 232 4.35 -21.46 -7.73
N LEU A 233 3.65 -20.62 -8.50
CA LEU A 233 4.24 -19.83 -9.57
C LEU A 233 4.67 -18.45 -9.08
N ASP A 234 5.78 -17.97 -9.62
CA ASP A 234 6.19 -16.57 -9.49
C ASP A 234 5.46 -15.73 -10.53
N TYR A 235 5.11 -14.50 -10.16
CA TYR A 235 4.52 -13.53 -11.04
C TYR A 235 5.34 -12.24 -10.97
N ARG A 236 5.65 -11.65 -12.12
CA ARG A 236 6.14 -10.29 -12.22
C ARG A 236 4.96 -9.33 -12.15
N PHE A 237 4.93 -8.51 -11.10
CA PHE A 237 4.07 -7.34 -11.01
C PHE A 237 4.83 -6.12 -11.50
N SER A 238 4.21 -5.32 -12.35
CA SER A 238 4.77 -4.04 -12.80
C SER A 238 3.71 -2.95 -12.86
N MET A 239 4.11 -1.71 -12.67
CA MET A 239 3.28 -0.52 -12.91
C MET A 239 4.14 0.70 -13.20
N SER A 240 3.53 1.71 -13.79
CA SER A 240 4.15 3.01 -14.06
C SER A 240 3.32 4.12 -13.40
N GLY A 241 3.93 5.24 -13.06
CA GLY A 241 3.16 6.33 -12.46
C GLY A 241 3.96 7.56 -12.07
N THR A 242 3.27 8.48 -11.38
CA THR A 242 3.81 9.74 -10.89
C THR A 242 3.22 10.08 -9.52
N ILE A 243 3.97 10.87 -8.74
CA ILE A 243 3.50 11.50 -7.51
C ILE A 243 3.66 13.00 -7.68
N GLN A 244 2.55 13.74 -7.75
CA GLN A 244 2.56 15.19 -7.85
C GLN A 244 1.99 15.83 -6.59
N VAL A 245 2.74 16.76 -6.00
CA VAL A 245 2.40 17.39 -4.72
C VAL A 245 2.39 18.90 -4.86
N GLN A 246 1.32 19.54 -4.40
CA GLN A 246 1.22 21.00 -4.37
C GLN A 246 2.41 21.60 -3.61
N SER A 247 2.93 22.72 -4.12
CA SER A 247 4.07 23.43 -3.52
C SER A 247 3.93 23.63 -2.00
N GLY A 248 4.99 23.26 -1.26
CA GLY A 248 5.01 23.21 0.21
C GLY A 248 4.34 21.98 0.82
N GLY A 249 3.92 21.03 -0.01
CA GLY A 249 3.32 19.76 0.40
C GLY A 249 4.30 18.60 0.48
N GLY A 250 5.29 18.60 -0.43
CA GLY A 250 6.33 17.58 -0.48
C GLY A 250 7.35 17.75 0.64
N THR A 251 8.18 16.74 0.79
CA THR A 251 9.33 16.76 1.72
C THR A 251 10.52 17.45 1.09
N LEU A 252 10.62 17.34 -0.23
CA LEU A 252 11.57 18.09 -1.02
C LEU A 252 11.23 19.57 -0.87
N GLN A 253 12.03 20.29 -0.08
CA GLN A 253 12.19 21.72 -0.31
C GLN A 253 12.67 21.90 -1.76
N PRO A 254 12.35 23.02 -2.44
CA PRO A 254 12.70 23.21 -3.85
C PRO A 254 14.20 23.06 -4.20
N ASP A 255 15.08 23.01 -3.21
CA ASP A 255 16.53 22.91 -3.30
C ASP A 255 17.12 21.54 -2.91
N ASP A 256 16.36 20.62 -2.32
CA ASP A 256 16.86 19.29 -1.93
C ASP A 256 16.54 18.24 -3.01
N ALA A 257 17.40 18.13 -4.01
CA ALA A 257 17.22 17.17 -5.12
C ALA A 257 17.40 15.69 -4.73
N GLU A 258 17.83 15.40 -3.49
CA GLU A 258 18.27 14.07 -3.04
C GLU A 258 17.67 13.64 -1.69
N ALA A 259 16.57 14.22 -1.23
CA ALA A 259 15.98 13.73 0.02
C ALA A 259 15.65 12.23 -0.12
N PRO A 260 16.06 11.40 0.84
CA PRO A 260 15.96 9.97 0.68
C PRO A 260 14.49 9.53 0.75
N ILE A 261 14.17 8.35 0.21
CA ILE A 261 12.77 7.89 0.05
C ILE A 261 12.03 7.81 1.39
N GLU A 262 12.73 7.45 2.47
CA GLU A 262 12.21 7.40 3.84
C GLU A 262 11.80 8.77 4.39
N ALA A 263 12.39 9.83 3.81
CA ALA A 263 12.02 11.20 4.09
C ALA A 263 10.83 11.65 3.24
N GLN A 264 10.38 10.94 2.20
CA GLN A 264 9.21 11.41 1.43
C GLN A 264 7.91 11.32 2.26
N ASN A 265 7.05 12.33 2.07
CA ASN A 265 5.80 12.48 2.81
C ASN A 265 4.70 11.68 2.09
N HIS A 266 4.76 11.66 0.76
CA HIS A 266 3.84 10.96 -0.12
C HIS A 266 4.58 9.86 -0.83
N THR A 267 4.09 8.64 -0.71
CA THR A 267 4.64 7.47 -1.38
C THR A 267 3.50 6.59 -1.90
N ILE A 268 3.82 5.66 -2.79
CA ILE A 268 2.89 4.59 -3.18
C ILE A 268 3.32 3.32 -2.45
N GLU A 269 2.37 2.62 -1.85
CA GLU A 269 2.54 1.29 -1.28
C GLU A 269 1.88 0.25 -2.18
N VAL A 270 2.59 -0.84 -2.45
CA VAL A 270 2.04 -2.04 -3.07
C VAL A 270 2.08 -3.17 -2.06
N SER A 271 0.99 -3.94 -1.98
CA SER A 271 0.96 -5.14 -1.13
C SER A 271 0.10 -6.24 -1.70
N PHE A 272 0.38 -7.47 -1.26
CA PHE A 272 -0.20 -8.70 -1.80
C PHE A 272 -0.80 -9.53 -0.66
N ASP A 273 -2.11 -9.77 -0.70
CA ASP A 273 -2.75 -10.79 0.13
C ASP A 273 -2.85 -12.10 -0.66
N GLN A 274 -2.02 -13.06 -0.27
CA GLN A 274 -1.91 -14.38 -0.88
C GLN A 274 -3.16 -15.25 -0.70
N ASN A 275 -4.11 -14.87 0.15
CA ASN A 275 -5.39 -15.56 0.34
C ASN A 275 -6.55 -14.89 -0.40
N GLY A 276 -6.29 -13.79 -1.11
CA GLY A 276 -7.31 -13.04 -1.83
C GLY A 276 -8.33 -12.32 -0.93
N GLY A 277 -7.96 -11.96 0.29
CA GLY A 277 -8.76 -11.08 1.14
C GLY A 277 -8.78 -9.65 0.62
N ASN A 278 -9.70 -8.84 1.16
CA ASN A 278 -9.92 -7.45 0.75
C ASN A 278 -9.61 -6.44 1.88
N ASP A 279 -9.12 -6.92 3.02
CA ASP A 279 -8.71 -6.06 4.14
C ASP A 279 -7.22 -5.79 4.09
N TRP A 280 -6.85 -4.69 3.45
CA TRP A 280 -5.46 -4.23 3.38
C TRP A 280 -4.82 -4.03 4.76
N LYS A 281 -5.61 -3.77 5.82
CA LYS A 281 -5.10 -3.58 7.17
C LYS A 281 -4.59 -4.89 7.77
N ALA A 282 -5.16 -6.00 7.33
CA ALA A 282 -4.74 -7.33 7.76
C ALA A 282 -3.35 -7.68 7.22
N ILE A 283 -2.86 -6.96 6.19
CA ILE A 283 -1.50 -7.10 5.68
C ILE A 283 -0.52 -6.38 6.63
N PRO A 284 0.43 -7.10 7.25
CA PRO A 284 1.46 -6.51 8.10
C PRO A 284 2.27 -5.44 7.36
N LEU A 285 2.69 -4.39 8.07
CA LEU A 285 3.40 -3.25 7.48
C LEU A 285 4.69 -3.69 6.77
N GLU A 286 5.42 -4.66 7.32
CA GLU A 286 6.66 -5.18 6.75
C GLU A 286 6.46 -5.97 5.45
N LYS A 287 5.21 -6.33 5.12
CA LYS A 287 4.86 -6.97 3.83
C LYS A 287 4.43 -5.97 2.77
N ARG A 288 4.39 -4.67 3.10
CA ARG A 288 4.07 -3.60 2.16
C ARG A 288 5.35 -3.07 1.55
N GLN A 289 5.36 -2.97 0.23
CA GLN A 289 6.50 -2.47 -0.53
C GLN A 289 6.27 -0.99 -0.80
N VAL A 290 7.18 -0.14 -0.32
CA VAL A 290 7.21 1.27 -0.69
C VAL A 290 7.81 1.40 -2.08
N VAL A 291 7.09 2.06 -2.96
CA VAL A 291 7.50 2.32 -4.33
C VAL A 291 8.33 3.61 -4.35
N GLU A 292 9.51 3.54 -4.93
CA GLU A 292 10.51 4.62 -4.92
C GLU A 292 10.22 5.75 -5.91
N PHE A 293 8.94 6.01 -6.21
CA PHE A 293 8.56 7.14 -7.05
C PHE A 293 8.86 8.44 -6.31
N LYS A 294 9.56 9.36 -6.98
CA LYS A 294 9.85 10.68 -6.44
C LYS A 294 8.61 11.58 -6.45
N GLU A 295 8.41 12.31 -5.35
CA GLU A 295 7.53 13.47 -5.30
C GLU A 295 7.99 14.55 -6.29
N GLU A 296 7.08 14.99 -7.15
CA GLU A 296 7.29 16.13 -8.04
C GLU A 296 6.30 17.26 -7.71
N LYS A 297 6.67 18.48 -8.05
CA LYS A 297 5.82 19.63 -7.77
C LYS A 297 4.61 19.64 -8.71
N LEU A 298 3.41 19.73 -8.13
CA LEU A 298 2.18 19.95 -8.87
C LEU A 298 2.15 21.40 -9.38
N GLU A 299 2.44 21.56 -10.66
CA GLU A 299 2.39 22.82 -11.40
C GLU A 299 0.96 23.03 -11.96
N PHE A 300 0.25 24.07 -11.48
CA PHE A 300 -1.07 24.42 -12.03
C PHE A 300 -0.99 25.38 -13.24
N LYS A 301 0.22 25.72 -13.69
CA LYS A 301 0.39 26.70 -14.77
C LYS A 301 0.22 26.01 -16.11
N ILE A 302 -0.80 26.44 -16.84
CA ILE A 302 -0.85 26.28 -18.29
C ILE A 302 0.15 27.29 -18.86
N SER A 303 1.45 27.01 -18.81
CA SER A 303 2.42 27.79 -19.59
C SER A 303 2.56 27.16 -20.96
N GLU A 304 2.37 27.97 -22.01
CA GLU A 304 2.45 27.56 -23.43
C GLU A 304 3.83 27.00 -23.83
N ASP A 305 4.86 27.16 -22.98
CA ASP A 305 6.26 26.97 -23.37
C ASP A 305 7.10 26.05 -22.45
N ASN A 306 6.54 25.27 -21.53
CA ASN A 306 7.37 24.55 -20.55
C ASN A 306 7.10 23.04 -20.41
N GLU A 307 8.18 22.29 -20.51
CA GLU A 307 8.35 20.83 -20.41
C GLU A 307 8.12 20.28 -18.99
N ASP A 308 7.29 20.94 -18.17
CA ASP A 308 7.00 20.55 -16.78
C ASP A 308 5.98 19.38 -16.76
N ILE A 309 6.25 18.35 -17.56
CA ILE A 309 5.53 17.09 -17.56
C ILE A 309 6.12 16.25 -16.44
N ALA A 310 5.27 15.70 -15.58
CA ALA A 310 5.76 14.84 -14.51
C ALA A 310 6.52 13.64 -15.08
N THR A 311 7.64 13.28 -14.45
CA THR A 311 8.45 12.16 -14.87
C THR A 311 7.75 10.87 -14.48
N VAL A 312 7.29 10.13 -15.49
CA VAL A 312 6.79 8.77 -15.30
C VAL A 312 7.92 7.89 -14.79
N GLN A 313 7.66 7.20 -13.69
CA GLN A 313 8.57 6.25 -13.07
C GLN A 313 7.95 4.85 -13.13
N ASP A 314 8.81 3.83 -13.21
CA ASP A 314 8.41 2.43 -13.32
C ASP A 314 8.73 1.67 -12.03
N PHE A 315 7.87 0.73 -11.67
CA PHE A 315 8.05 -0.17 -10.55
C PHE A 315 7.84 -1.61 -11.01
N GLU A 316 8.71 -2.51 -10.53
CA GLU A 316 8.63 -3.95 -10.81
C GLU A 316 8.99 -4.74 -9.55
N THR A 317 8.25 -5.82 -9.30
CA THR A 317 8.55 -6.77 -8.23
C THR A 317 8.10 -8.17 -8.62
N VAL A 318 8.70 -9.18 -8.00
CA VAL A 318 8.28 -10.59 -8.19
C VAL A 318 7.51 -11.04 -6.95
N VAL A 319 6.34 -11.62 -7.16
CA VAL A 319 5.48 -12.18 -6.11
C VAL A 319 5.27 -13.67 -6.33
N HIS A 320 5.58 -14.47 -5.31
CA HIS A 320 5.30 -15.90 -5.31
C HIS A 320 3.86 -16.15 -4.88
N ALA A 321 3.06 -16.83 -5.72
CA ALA A 321 1.67 -17.13 -5.40
C ALA A 321 1.58 -18.31 -4.42
N GLU A 322 1.03 -18.09 -3.22
CA GLU A 322 0.86 -19.17 -2.23
C GLU A 322 -0.49 -19.89 -2.35
N SER A 323 -1.48 -19.29 -3.02
CA SER A 323 -2.81 -19.87 -3.22
C SER A 323 -3.30 -19.73 -4.67
N ASP A 324 -4.56 -20.12 -4.92
CA ASP A 324 -5.19 -20.01 -6.25
C ASP A 324 -5.77 -18.62 -6.53
N ARG A 325 -5.58 -17.68 -5.61
CA ARG A 325 -6.03 -16.30 -5.66
C ARG A 325 -5.03 -15.37 -4.99
N MET A 326 -4.97 -14.14 -5.46
CA MET A 326 -4.16 -13.09 -4.84
C MET A 326 -4.90 -11.78 -4.96
N THR A 327 -4.95 -10.99 -3.88
CA THR A 327 -5.42 -9.61 -3.95
C THR A 327 -4.22 -8.68 -3.95
N ILE A 328 -4.21 -7.76 -4.90
CA ILE A 328 -3.19 -6.73 -5.04
C ILE A 328 -3.80 -5.42 -4.56
N PHE A 329 -3.11 -4.73 -3.67
CA PHE A 329 -3.47 -3.41 -3.18
C PHE A 329 -2.45 -2.39 -3.69
N ILE A 330 -2.93 -1.31 -4.29
CA ILE A 330 -2.11 -0.16 -4.68
C ILE A 330 -2.66 1.06 -3.95
N THR A 331 -1.83 1.65 -3.10
CA THR A 331 -2.26 2.64 -2.13
C THR A 331 -1.36 3.86 -2.16
N GLY A 332 -1.90 5.04 -2.42
CA GLY A 332 -1.23 6.28 -2.09
C GLY A 332 -1.19 6.42 -0.57
N TRP A 333 -0.02 6.72 -0.02
CA TRP A 333 0.22 6.92 1.40
C TRP A 333 0.74 8.33 1.64
N ARG A 334 0.15 9.02 2.61
CA ARG A 334 0.68 10.25 3.18
C ARG A 334 1.11 10.02 4.62
N LYS A 335 2.41 10.07 4.87
CA LYS A 335 3.04 9.78 6.16
C LYS A 335 2.74 10.85 7.21
N TRP A 336 2.80 12.13 6.85
CA TRP A 336 2.62 13.24 7.79
C TRP A 336 1.44 14.15 7.45
N ALA A 337 0.90 14.79 8.48
CA ALA A 337 -0.15 15.79 8.36
C ALA A 337 0.25 16.91 7.38
N ASN A 338 -0.48 17.03 6.27
CA ASN A 338 -0.25 18.11 5.32
C ASN A 338 -1.53 18.48 4.55
N TRP A 339 -2.01 19.71 4.72
CA TRP A 339 -3.23 20.20 4.08
C TRP A 339 -3.12 20.38 2.55
N ARG A 340 -1.92 20.25 1.99
CA ARG A 340 -1.65 20.38 0.55
C ARG A 340 -2.21 19.20 -0.23
N THR A 341 -2.44 19.44 -1.51
CA THR A 341 -2.90 18.41 -2.45
C THR A 341 -1.75 17.49 -2.84
N ALA A 342 -1.99 16.18 -2.82
CA ALA A 342 -1.18 15.18 -3.50
C ALA A 342 -2.04 14.40 -4.50
N ILE A 343 -1.45 14.10 -5.65
CA ILE A 343 -2.05 13.35 -6.74
C ILE A 343 -1.10 12.20 -7.06
N PHE A 344 -1.58 10.99 -6.91
CA PHE A 344 -0.87 9.78 -7.33
C PHE A 344 -1.53 9.31 -8.62
N THR A 345 -0.77 9.20 -9.70
CA THR A 345 -1.29 8.70 -10.97
C THR A 345 -0.57 7.40 -11.31
N ILE A 346 -1.34 6.34 -11.55
CA ILE A 346 -0.85 4.97 -11.77
C ILE A 346 -1.45 4.46 -13.08
N ASP A 347 -0.62 3.80 -13.88
CA ASP A 347 -0.97 3.20 -15.15
C ASP A 347 -0.06 1.99 -15.42
N CYS A 348 -0.24 1.33 -16.56
CA CYS A 348 0.53 0.18 -17.01
C CYS A 348 0.62 -0.95 -15.99
N VAL A 349 -0.46 -1.16 -15.22
CA VAL A 349 -0.49 -2.19 -14.18
C VAL A 349 -0.59 -3.56 -14.82
N SER A 350 0.39 -4.41 -14.54
CA SER A 350 0.48 -5.75 -15.11
C SER A 350 0.86 -6.78 -14.05
N LEU A 351 0.34 -7.99 -14.20
CA LEU A 351 0.75 -9.18 -13.45
C LEU A 351 0.89 -10.35 -14.40
N GLU A 352 2.13 -10.76 -14.65
CA GLU A 352 2.49 -11.80 -15.61
C GLU A 352 3.22 -12.96 -14.93
N PRO A 353 2.92 -14.22 -15.26
CA PRO A 353 3.65 -15.40 -14.75
C PRO A 353 5.06 -15.53 -15.34
#